data_AF-A0A226F0H2-F1
#
_entry.id   AF-A0A226F0H2-F1
#
_cell.length_a   1.000
_cell.length_b   1.000
_cell.length_c   1.000
_cell.angle_alpha   90.00
_cell.angle_beta   90.00
_cell.angle_gamma   90.00
#
_symmetry.space_group_name_H-M   'P 1'
#
loop_
_entity.id
_entity.type
_entity.pdbx_description
1 polymer ?
#
loop_
_entity_poly.entity_id
_entity_poly.type
_entity_poly.pdbx_seq_one_letter_code
_entity_poly.pdbx_strand_id
1 'polypeptide(L)'
;MFAFNAGILQVLARYDKCMQRYISRPIVEWNVSLEKITYRKGIYATFWWHFNLIFIIGITGIVGVGVLLFSQLHGFVSWTPLPILFLHVIILFLAMFGFLVGIGNIIHGEEFVGGWNALFAEYARRKDQELRTTKKLRSDPFWIVLTVIVYQFTFYPFILVPAFQFLKVDHRAYLVDMTHLTWFGDIIGRTFAFYTLLVAIWEICRCFPQSLILILTAIKMMKEILKALTSSRNRWRLNALISEYVRLFVIFQNLCNDSDAYTFSALVLLVFS
;
A
#
# COMPACT_ATOMS: atom_id res chain seq x y z
N MET A 1 9.28 -25.47 12.17
CA MET A 1 9.16 -24.28 13.02
C MET A 1 10.17 -23.27 12.51
N PHE A 2 9.73 -22.34 11.65
CA PHE A 2 10.61 -21.38 10.99
C PHE A 2 10.87 -20.22 11.94
N ALA A 3 12.14 -19.93 12.23
CA ALA A 3 12.52 -18.77 13.04
C ALA A 3 12.50 -17.54 12.14
N PHE A 4 11.30 -17.15 11.72
CA PHE A 4 11.09 -16.06 10.80
C PHE A 4 11.57 -14.77 11.49
N ASN A 5 12.44 -14.06 10.79
CA ASN A 5 13.18 -12.89 11.21
C ASN A 5 12.38 -11.90 12.10
N ALA A 6 12.80 -11.75 13.36
CA ALA A 6 12.12 -10.94 14.38
C ALA A 6 11.78 -9.50 13.91
N GLY A 7 12.58 -8.88 13.04
CA GLY A 7 12.37 -7.50 12.60
C GLY A 7 11.15 -7.29 11.70
N ILE A 8 10.97 -8.10 10.64
CA ILE A 8 9.84 -7.92 9.72
C ILE A 8 8.52 -8.35 10.37
N LEU A 9 8.55 -9.42 11.16
CA LEU A 9 7.40 -9.85 11.95
C LEU A 9 7.05 -8.85 13.04
N GLN A 10 8.04 -8.23 13.68
CA GLN A 10 7.79 -7.18 14.64
C GLN A 10 7.14 -5.97 13.98
N VAL A 11 7.60 -5.55 12.79
CA VAL A 11 6.96 -4.47 12.02
C VAL A 11 5.52 -4.82 11.67
N LEU A 12 5.29 -6.03 11.13
CA LEU A 12 3.96 -6.48 10.71
C LEU A 12 3.01 -6.72 11.88
N ALA A 13 3.51 -7.27 13.00
CA ALA A 13 2.74 -7.41 14.24
C ALA A 13 2.42 -6.06 14.88
N ARG A 14 3.33 -5.09 14.76
CA ARG A 14 3.05 -3.71 15.21
C ARG A 14 2.00 -3.05 14.34
N TYR A 15 2.10 -3.23 13.02
CA TYR A 15 1.12 -2.77 12.06
C TYR A 15 -0.27 -3.38 12.33
N ASP A 16 -0.38 -4.70 12.51
CA ASP A 16 -1.62 -5.38 12.91
C ASP A 16 -2.21 -4.77 14.20
N LYS A 17 -1.41 -4.72 15.27
CA LYS A 17 -1.85 -4.22 16.57
C LYS A 17 -2.32 -2.76 16.55
N CYS A 18 -1.64 -1.90 15.80
CA CYS A 18 -1.84 -0.45 15.87
C CYS A 18 -2.76 0.09 14.78
N MET A 19 -2.70 -0.47 13.56
CA MET A 19 -3.44 0.04 12.40
C MET A 19 -4.66 -0.82 12.07
N GLN A 20 -4.57 -2.14 12.21
CA GLN A 20 -5.68 -3.02 11.80
C GLN A 20 -6.73 -3.22 12.90
N ARG A 21 -6.34 -3.09 14.17
CA ARG A 21 -7.25 -3.29 15.31
C ARG A 21 -8.17 -2.10 15.61
N TYR A 22 -7.69 -0.88 15.39
CA TYR A 22 -8.39 0.36 15.78
C TYR A 22 -9.19 1.00 14.65
N ILE A 23 -8.90 0.63 13.40
CA ILE A 23 -9.51 1.17 12.19
C ILE A 23 -10.31 0.03 11.57
N SER A 24 -11.52 0.33 11.07
CA SER A 24 -12.43 -0.61 10.37
C SER A 24 -11.77 -1.90 9.89
N ARG A 25 -12.23 -3.04 10.44
CA ARG A 25 -11.60 -4.35 10.27
C ARG A 25 -11.26 -4.61 8.79
N PRO A 26 -9.97 -4.61 8.41
CA PRO A 26 -9.56 -4.84 7.03
C PRO A 26 -10.09 -6.16 6.50
N ILE A 27 -10.37 -6.23 5.20
CA ILE A 27 -10.52 -7.53 4.52
C ILE A 27 -9.16 -8.25 4.50
N VAL A 28 -8.09 -7.48 4.28
CA VAL A 28 -6.72 -7.97 4.20
C VAL A 28 -6.00 -7.63 5.51
N GLU A 29 -5.85 -8.62 6.38
CA GLU A 29 -5.27 -8.46 7.72
C GLU A 29 -3.98 -9.28 7.87
N TRP A 30 -2.99 -8.77 8.61
CA TRP A 30 -1.77 -9.52 8.90
C TRP A 30 -2.00 -10.36 10.15
N ASN A 31 -2.06 -11.68 10.00
CA ASN A 31 -2.21 -12.58 11.13
C ASN A 31 -0.84 -12.88 11.75
N VAL A 32 -0.57 -12.30 12.92
CA VAL A 32 0.68 -12.49 13.65
C VAL A 32 0.92 -13.95 14.04
N SER A 33 -0.13 -14.67 14.44
CA SER A 33 -0.01 -16.07 14.86
C SER A 33 0.32 -17.01 13.70
N LEU A 34 -0.15 -16.70 12.50
CA LEU A 34 0.06 -17.51 11.31
C LEU A 34 1.19 -16.97 10.43
N GLU A 35 1.80 -15.85 10.82
CA GLU A 35 2.86 -15.13 10.09
C GLU A 35 2.53 -14.92 8.61
N LYS A 36 1.25 -14.64 8.33
CA LYS A 36 0.75 -14.47 6.97
C LYS A 36 -0.39 -13.46 6.90
N ILE A 37 -0.58 -12.88 5.72
CA ILE A 37 -1.75 -12.07 5.41
C ILE A 37 -2.94 -12.99 5.20
N THR A 38 -4.06 -12.70 5.84
CA THR A 38 -5.31 -13.45 5.72
C THR A 38 -6.37 -12.59 5.06
N TYR A 39 -7.17 -13.23 4.20
CA TYR A 39 -8.34 -12.62 3.56
C TYR A 39 -9.60 -12.99 4.35
N ARG A 40 -10.30 -11.99 4.88
CA ARG A 40 -11.55 -12.18 5.62
C ARG A 40 -12.74 -12.14 4.69
N LYS A 41 -13.57 -13.18 4.74
CA LYS A 41 -14.82 -13.26 3.95
C LYS A 41 -15.98 -12.66 4.76
N GLY A 42 -16.53 -11.53 4.31
CA GLY A 42 -17.70 -10.91 4.93
C GLY A 42 -18.30 -9.79 4.08
N ILE A 43 -19.47 -10.02 3.49
CA ILE A 43 -20.06 -9.19 2.42
C ILE A 43 -20.07 -7.68 2.75
N TYR A 44 -20.57 -7.30 3.94
CA TYR A 44 -20.71 -5.89 4.31
C TYR A 44 -19.37 -5.19 4.55
N ALA A 45 -18.48 -5.82 5.31
CA ALA A 45 -17.14 -5.29 5.57
C ALA A 45 -16.31 -5.24 4.28
N THR A 46 -16.48 -6.25 3.43
CA THR A 46 -15.86 -6.33 2.11
C THR A 46 -16.31 -5.17 1.22
N PHE A 47 -17.61 -4.89 1.15
CA PHE A 47 -18.14 -3.80 0.35
C PHE A 47 -17.58 -2.43 0.79
N TRP A 48 -17.66 -2.12 2.09
CA TRP A 48 -17.21 -0.82 2.60
C TRP A 48 -15.72 -0.58 2.44
N TRP A 49 -14.91 -1.62 2.63
CA TRP A 49 -13.47 -1.52 2.44
C TRP A 49 -13.13 -1.23 0.98
N HIS A 50 -13.76 -1.92 0.01
CA HIS A 50 -13.56 -1.64 -1.41
C HIS A 50 -14.06 -0.25 -1.78
N PHE A 51 -15.22 0.15 -1.26
CA PHE A 51 -15.77 1.49 -1.48
C PHE A 51 -14.79 2.58 -1.02
N ASN A 52 -14.27 2.44 0.19
CA ASN A 52 -13.30 3.39 0.75
C ASN A 52 -12.00 3.41 -0.07
N LEU A 53 -11.44 2.24 -0.39
CA LEU A 53 -10.16 2.15 -1.08
C LEU A 53 -10.24 2.68 -2.52
N ILE A 54 -11.30 2.32 -3.25
CA ILE A 54 -11.47 2.66 -4.67
C ILE A 54 -12.00 4.08 -4.83
N PHE A 55 -13.08 4.46 -4.14
CA PHE A 55 -13.75 5.74 -4.38
C PHE A 55 -13.17 6.87 -3.50
N ILE A 56 -13.07 6.64 -2.19
CA ILE A 56 -12.67 7.69 -1.24
C ILE A 56 -11.19 8.03 -1.38
N ILE A 57 -10.32 7.03 -1.56
CA ILE A 57 -8.87 7.23 -1.71
C ILE A 57 -8.48 7.29 -3.18
N GLY A 58 -8.79 6.23 -3.94
CA GLY A 58 -8.35 6.07 -5.32
C GLY A 58 -8.87 7.17 -6.23
N ILE A 59 -10.15 7.12 -6.58
CA ILE A 59 -10.77 8.05 -7.54
C ILE A 59 -10.67 9.48 -7.04
N THR A 60 -11.04 9.75 -5.77
CA THR A 60 -10.97 11.12 -5.25
C THR A 60 -9.55 11.66 -5.22
N GLY A 61 -8.55 10.84 -4.87
CA GLY A 61 -7.14 11.25 -4.88
C GLY A 61 -6.61 11.50 -6.30
N ILE A 62 -6.91 10.60 -7.23
CA ILE A 62 -6.50 10.71 -8.64
C ILE A 62 -7.14 11.94 -9.29
N VAL A 63 -8.47 12.09 -9.15
CA VAL A 63 -9.21 13.23 -9.72
C VAL A 63 -8.76 14.53 -9.06
N GLY A 64 -8.61 14.56 -7.74
CA GLY A 64 -8.18 15.76 -7.02
C GLY A 64 -6.81 16.26 -7.47
N VAL A 65 -5.81 15.37 -7.53
CA VAL A 65 -4.48 15.73 -8.03
C VAL A 65 -4.52 16.09 -9.52
N GLY A 66 -5.27 15.34 -10.33
CA GLY A 66 -5.41 15.60 -11.77
C GLY A 66 -6.01 16.97 -12.07
N VAL A 67 -7.08 17.36 -11.37
CA VAL A 67 -7.69 18.69 -11.51
C VAL A 67 -6.71 19.79 -11.08
N LEU A 68 -6.02 19.62 -9.97
CA LEU A 68 -5.03 20.61 -9.50
C LEU A 68 -3.90 20.82 -10.51
N LEU A 69 -3.32 19.73 -11.03
CA LEU A 69 -2.28 19.79 -12.05
C LEU A 69 -2.80 20.44 -13.34
N PHE A 70 -4.00 20.06 -13.78
CA PHE A 70 -4.64 20.65 -14.96
C PHE A 70 -4.85 22.16 -14.77
N SER A 71 -5.33 22.59 -13.61
CA SER A 71 -5.56 24.00 -13.29
C SER A 71 -4.27 24.83 -13.27
N GLN A 72 -3.16 24.25 -12.83
CA GLN A 72 -1.86 24.91 -12.86
C GLN A 72 -1.29 25.03 -14.28
N LEU A 73 -1.39 23.96 -15.07
CA LEU A 73 -0.91 23.95 -16.46
C LEU A 73 -1.66 24.97 -17.34
N HIS A 74 -2.93 25.23 -17.05
CA HIS A 74 -3.75 26.21 -17.78
C HIS A 74 -3.75 27.61 -17.14
N GLY A 75 -2.97 27.83 -16.07
CA GLY A 75 -2.86 29.14 -15.41
C GLY A 75 -4.10 29.59 -14.64
N PHE A 76 -5.04 28.70 -14.34
CA PHE A 76 -6.21 29.01 -13.49
C PHE A 76 -5.82 29.19 -12.01
N VAL A 77 -4.72 28.60 -11.59
CA VAL A 77 -4.20 28.67 -10.22
C VAL A 77 -2.70 28.97 -10.25
N SER A 78 -2.22 29.73 -9.27
CA SER A 78 -0.79 30.00 -9.10
C SER A 78 0.02 28.72 -8.92
N TRP A 79 1.26 28.72 -9.43
CA TRP A 79 2.20 27.61 -9.26
C TRP A 79 2.40 27.26 -7.79
N THR A 80 2.22 25.98 -7.45
CA THR A 80 2.57 25.51 -6.11
C THR A 80 4.08 25.42 -5.93
N PRO A 81 4.59 25.76 -4.74
CA PRO A 81 5.96 25.46 -4.33
C PRO A 81 6.33 23.99 -4.57
N LEU A 82 7.59 23.74 -4.95
CA LEU A 82 8.09 22.40 -5.27
C LEU A 82 7.83 21.34 -4.17
N PRO A 83 7.98 21.62 -2.86
CA PRO A 83 7.69 20.63 -1.82
C PRO A 83 6.23 20.17 -1.81
N ILE A 84 5.31 21.08 -2.14
CA ILE A 84 3.88 20.78 -2.23
C ILE A 84 3.63 19.91 -3.47
N LEU A 85 4.31 20.16 -4.59
CA LEU A 85 4.20 19.31 -5.78
C LEU A 85 4.66 17.87 -5.49
N PHE A 86 5.78 17.69 -4.77
CA PHE A 86 6.23 16.36 -4.32
C PHE A 86 5.17 15.64 -3.48
N LEU A 87 4.48 16.37 -2.60
CA LEU A 87 3.38 15.80 -1.81
C LEU A 87 2.23 15.31 -2.71
N HIS A 88 1.86 16.08 -3.75
CA HIS A 88 0.82 15.67 -4.71
C HIS A 88 1.21 14.39 -5.46
N VAL A 89 2.48 14.26 -5.88
CA VAL A 89 2.98 13.04 -6.53
C VAL A 89 2.91 11.84 -5.58
N ILE A 90 3.29 12.01 -4.32
CA ILE A 90 3.17 10.96 -3.30
C ILE A 90 1.71 10.55 -3.10
N ILE A 91 0.79 11.52 -2.99
CA ILE A 91 -0.65 11.27 -2.85
C ILE A 91 -1.18 10.51 -4.07
N LEU A 92 -0.80 10.91 -5.29
CA LEU A 92 -1.21 10.26 -6.51
C LEU A 92 -0.71 8.82 -6.58
N PHE A 93 0.55 8.58 -6.23
CA PHE A 93 1.11 7.23 -6.16
C PHE A 93 0.34 6.34 -5.18
N LEU A 94 0.01 6.87 -3.99
CA LEU A 94 -0.77 6.14 -2.99
C LEU A 94 -2.20 5.88 -3.43
N ALA A 95 -2.84 6.86 -4.07
CA ALA A 95 -4.18 6.74 -4.61
C ALA A 95 -4.23 5.65 -5.70
N MET A 96 -3.26 5.66 -6.62
CA MET A 96 -3.10 4.63 -7.64
C MET A 96 -2.84 3.26 -7.02
N PHE A 97 -1.94 3.17 -6.04
CA PHE A 97 -1.67 1.91 -5.35
C PHE A 97 -2.92 1.37 -4.65
N GLY A 98 -3.63 2.20 -3.88
CA GLY A 98 -4.86 1.83 -3.22
C GLY A 98 -5.93 1.38 -4.21
N PHE A 99 -6.13 2.13 -5.29
CA PHE A 99 -7.06 1.78 -6.36
C PHE A 99 -6.74 0.39 -6.95
N LEU A 100 -5.48 0.15 -7.34
CA LEU A 100 -5.06 -1.12 -7.94
C LEU A 100 -5.15 -2.29 -6.98
N VAL A 101 -4.81 -2.10 -5.71
CA VAL A 101 -5.00 -3.11 -4.66
C VAL A 101 -6.48 -3.43 -4.48
N GLY A 102 -7.35 -2.42 -4.57
CA GLY A 102 -8.80 -2.60 -4.51
C GLY A 102 -9.30 -3.44 -5.67
N ILE A 103 -8.93 -3.07 -6.89
CA ILE A 103 -9.29 -3.82 -8.10
C ILE A 103 -8.74 -5.25 -8.05
N GLY A 104 -7.46 -5.44 -7.68
CA GLY A 104 -6.84 -6.75 -7.56
C GLY A 104 -7.54 -7.65 -6.54
N ASN A 105 -7.97 -7.09 -5.39
CA ASN A 105 -8.77 -7.85 -4.42
C ASN A 105 -10.18 -8.16 -4.91
N ILE A 106 -10.83 -7.29 -5.70
CA ILE A 106 -12.15 -7.59 -6.28
C ILE A 106 -12.04 -8.75 -7.29
N ILE A 107 -11.02 -8.72 -8.15
CA ILE A 107 -10.86 -9.69 -9.23
C ILE A 107 -10.41 -11.06 -8.68
N HIS A 108 -9.37 -11.06 -7.85
CA HIS A 108 -8.70 -12.31 -7.44
C HIS A 108 -8.98 -12.71 -5.98
N GLY A 109 -9.56 -11.82 -5.17
CA GLY A 109 -9.96 -12.11 -3.79
C GLY A 109 -8.83 -12.69 -2.92
N GLU A 110 -9.05 -13.90 -2.41
CA GLU A 110 -8.11 -14.59 -1.52
C GLU A 110 -6.80 -14.98 -2.22
N GLU A 111 -6.83 -15.25 -3.53
CA GLU A 111 -5.63 -15.62 -4.30
C GLU A 111 -4.65 -14.45 -4.42
N PHE A 112 -5.18 -13.22 -4.51
CA PHE A 112 -4.38 -12.00 -4.47
C PHE A 112 -3.51 -11.93 -3.21
N VAL A 113 -4.12 -12.24 -2.06
CA VAL A 113 -3.44 -12.30 -0.76
C VAL A 113 -2.47 -13.49 -0.69
N GLY A 114 -2.83 -14.61 -1.31
CA GLY A 114 -1.96 -15.77 -1.48
C GLY A 114 -0.63 -15.43 -2.17
N GLY A 115 -0.68 -14.61 -3.23
CA GLY A 115 0.51 -14.14 -3.94
C GLY A 115 1.46 -13.35 -3.04
N TRP A 116 0.93 -12.47 -2.18
CA TRP A 116 1.74 -11.73 -1.21
C TRP A 116 2.37 -12.64 -0.16
N ASN A 117 1.62 -13.62 0.34
CA ASN A 117 2.15 -14.61 1.27
C ASN A 117 3.28 -15.44 0.67
N ALA A 118 3.14 -15.86 -0.59
CA ALA A 118 4.18 -16.59 -1.30
C ALA A 118 5.48 -15.76 -1.40
N LEU A 119 5.34 -14.46 -1.66
CA LEU A 119 6.45 -13.52 -1.71
C LEU A 119 7.16 -13.40 -0.34
N PHE A 120 6.41 -13.23 0.74
CA PHE A 120 6.98 -13.18 2.10
C PHE A 120 7.64 -14.49 2.51
N ALA A 121 7.04 -15.63 2.15
CA ALA A 121 7.60 -16.95 2.42
C ALA A 121 8.93 -17.17 1.69
N GLU A 122 9.01 -16.75 0.43
CA GLU A 122 10.25 -16.87 -0.37
C GLU A 122 11.36 -15.97 0.17
N TYR A 123 11.03 -14.74 0.57
CA TYR A 123 11.99 -13.85 1.24
C TYR A 123 12.54 -14.47 2.53
N ALA A 124 11.68 -15.08 3.35
CA ALA A 124 12.09 -15.73 4.58
C ALA A 124 12.97 -16.96 4.34
N ARG A 125 12.64 -17.78 3.34
CA ARG A 125 13.43 -18.96 2.93
C ARG A 125 14.88 -18.58 2.62
N ARG A 126 15.08 -17.51 1.85
CA ARG A 126 16.42 -17.02 1.46
C ARG A 126 17.21 -16.49 2.66
N LYS A 127 16.54 -15.80 3.58
CA LYS A 127 17.21 -15.23 4.76
C LYS A 127 17.58 -16.29 5.79
N ASP A 128 16.75 -17.31 6.00
CA ASP A 128 17.06 -18.44 6.90
C ASP A 128 18.33 -19.19 6.45
N GLN A 129 18.55 -19.27 5.14
CA GLN A 129 19.76 -19.87 4.57
C GLN A 129 21.02 -19.04 4.86
N GLU A 130 20.92 -17.71 4.88
CA GLU A 130 22.01 -16.78 5.23
C GLU A 130 22.29 -16.73 6.75
N LEU A 131 21.25 -16.93 7.57
CA LEU A 131 21.36 -16.96 9.03
C LEU A 131 22.00 -18.25 9.56
N ARG A 132 21.77 -19.39 8.88
CA ARG A 132 22.46 -20.65 9.18
C ARG A 132 23.96 -20.59 8.91
N THR A 133 24.39 -19.79 7.94
CA THR A 133 25.81 -19.60 7.61
C THR A 133 26.48 -18.49 8.42
N THR A 134 25.70 -17.52 8.93
CA THR A 134 26.25 -16.31 9.58
C THR A 134 25.64 -16.11 10.97
N LYS A 135 26.36 -16.55 12.01
CA LYS A 135 25.93 -16.64 13.43
C LYS A 135 25.60 -15.31 14.16
N LYS A 136 25.38 -14.19 13.48
CA LYS A 136 25.10 -12.89 14.12
C LYS A 136 23.70 -12.40 13.80
N LEU A 137 22.78 -12.62 14.75
CA LEU A 137 21.46 -12.00 14.80
C LEU A 137 21.60 -10.51 15.17
N ARG A 138 22.13 -9.68 14.25
CA ARG A 138 22.13 -8.23 14.41
C ARG A 138 20.78 -7.71 13.92
N SER A 139 20.04 -7.01 14.78
CA SER A 139 18.86 -6.23 14.35
C SER A 139 19.32 -5.23 13.30
N ASP A 140 18.96 -5.50 12.05
CA ASP A 140 19.28 -4.68 10.89
C ASP A 140 18.59 -3.30 11.10
N PRO A 141 19.37 -2.18 11.19
CA PRO A 141 18.85 -0.84 11.46
C PRO A 141 17.66 -0.44 10.59
N PHE A 142 17.61 -1.00 9.39
CA PHE A 142 16.50 -0.89 8.45
C PHE A 142 15.12 -1.21 9.07
N TRP A 143 14.99 -2.33 9.78
CA TRP A 143 13.71 -2.74 10.37
C TRP A 143 13.31 -1.88 11.57
N ILE A 144 14.30 -1.33 12.28
CA ILE A 144 14.07 -0.39 13.39
C ILE A 144 13.46 0.90 12.83
N VAL A 145 14.08 1.47 11.80
CA VAL A 145 13.56 2.68 11.13
C VAL A 145 12.16 2.44 10.59
N LEU A 146 11.92 1.30 9.93
CA LEU A 146 10.61 0.95 9.40
C LEU A 146 9.54 0.83 10.50
N THR A 147 9.89 0.27 11.66
CA THR A 147 9.00 0.20 12.83
C THR A 147 8.63 1.60 13.33
N VAL A 148 9.60 2.52 13.41
CA VAL A 148 9.37 3.90 13.82
C VAL A 148 8.44 4.62 12.84
N ILE A 149 8.64 4.42 11.54
CA ILE A 149 7.75 4.97 10.51
C ILE A 149 6.32 4.48 10.73
N VAL A 150 6.11 3.17 10.85
CA VAL A 150 4.77 2.58 11.10
C VAL A 150 4.13 3.17 12.35
N TYR A 151 4.91 3.40 13.41
CA TYR A 151 4.42 4.01 14.64
C TYR A 151 3.93 5.45 14.43
N GLN A 152 4.68 6.29 13.71
CA GLN A 152 4.29 7.66 13.43
C GLN A 152 2.94 7.73 12.70
N PHE A 153 2.74 6.87 11.71
CA PHE A 153 1.48 6.81 10.96
C PHE A 153 0.29 6.42 11.83
N THR A 154 0.48 5.74 12.97
CA THR A 154 -0.62 5.43 13.90
C THR A 154 -1.12 6.69 14.62
N PHE A 155 -0.25 7.67 14.87
CA PHE A 155 -0.63 8.91 15.57
C PHE A 155 -1.15 9.98 14.62
N TYR A 156 -0.75 9.96 13.34
CA TYR A 156 -1.13 11.00 12.40
C TYR A 156 -2.64 11.23 12.26
N PRO A 157 -3.53 10.24 12.23
CA PRO A 157 -4.97 10.49 12.15
C PRO A 157 -5.49 11.38 13.30
N PHE A 158 -4.96 11.21 14.51
CA PHE A 158 -5.38 11.98 15.68
C PHE A 158 -4.92 13.45 15.63
N ILE A 159 -3.91 13.77 14.82
CA ILE A 159 -3.41 15.14 14.63
C ILE A 159 -4.02 15.74 13.37
N LEU A 160 -4.04 14.99 12.27
CA LEU A 160 -4.49 15.44 10.96
C LEU A 160 -5.99 15.69 10.93
N VAL A 161 -6.83 14.81 11.51
CA VAL A 161 -8.29 15.00 11.47
C VAL A 161 -8.69 16.31 12.16
N PRO A 162 -8.26 16.61 13.41
CA PRO A 162 -8.54 17.91 14.01
C PRO A 162 -7.93 19.06 13.23
N ALA A 163 -6.67 18.94 12.75
CA ALA A 163 -6.02 20.01 12.01
C ALA A 163 -6.80 20.39 10.74
N PHE A 164 -7.26 19.41 9.97
CA PHE A 164 -8.07 19.65 8.76
C PHE A 164 -9.41 20.32 9.08
N GLN A 165 -10.03 19.97 10.21
CA GLN A 165 -11.27 20.59 10.67
C GLN A 165 -11.05 22.03 11.14
N PHE A 166 -10.07 22.28 12.01
CA PHE A 166 -9.79 23.60 12.56
C PHE A 166 -9.31 24.59 11.48
N LEU A 167 -8.46 24.13 10.57
CA LEU A 167 -7.93 24.96 9.49
C LEU A 167 -8.87 25.05 8.28
N LYS A 168 -10.02 24.35 8.29
CA LYS A 168 -10.99 24.30 7.19
C LYS A 168 -10.33 23.97 5.84
N VAL A 169 -9.37 23.05 5.86
CA VAL A 169 -8.59 22.65 4.66
C VAL A 169 -9.37 21.65 3.79
N ASP A 170 -10.47 21.10 4.31
CA ASP A 170 -11.27 20.12 3.58
C ASP A 170 -12.11 20.75 2.45
N HIS A 171 -11.65 20.55 1.22
CA HIS A 171 -12.36 20.92 -0.01
C HIS A 171 -13.77 20.32 -0.11
N ARG A 172 -14.05 19.21 0.58
CA ARG A 172 -15.37 18.55 0.53
C ARG A 172 -16.42 19.33 1.30
N ALA A 173 -16.04 19.91 2.44
CA ALA A 173 -16.91 20.80 3.20
C ALA A 173 -17.26 22.05 2.37
N TYR A 174 -16.29 22.58 1.62
CA TYR A 174 -16.50 23.71 0.72
C TYR A 174 -17.46 23.39 -0.44
N LEU A 175 -17.41 22.18 -1.00
CA LEU A 175 -18.36 21.74 -2.03
C LEU A 175 -19.79 21.71 -1.51
N VAL A 176 -20.00 21.28 -0.26
CA VAL A 176 -21.33 21.31 0.37
C VAL A 176 -21.81 22.75 0.49
N ASP A 177 -20.95 23.67 0.92
CA ASP A 177 -21.28 25.10 1.05
C ASP A 177 -21.72 25.72 -0.30
N MET A 178 -21.12 25.32 -1.43
CA MET A 178 -21.46 25.79 -2.77
C MET A 178 -22.82 25.28 -3.29
N THR A 179 -23.28 24.14 -2.81
CA THR A 179 -24.51 23.50 -3.34
C THR A 179 -25.81 24.11 -2.81
N HIS A 180 -25.75 25.06 -1.87
CA HIS A 180 -26.91 25.75 -1.30
C HIS A 180 -28.07 24.81 -0.93
N LEU A 181 -27.74 23.69 -0.29
CA LEU A 181 -28.72 22.69 0.12
C LEU A 181 -29.68 23.25 1.18
N THR A 182 -30.87 22.63 1.29
CA THR A 182 -31.77 22.86 2.42
C THR A 182 -31.05 22.52 3.73
N TRP A 183 -31.49 23.08 4.88
CA TRP A 183 -30.93 22.75 6.22
C TRP A 183 -30.61 21.26 6.33
N PHE A 184 -31.60 20.40 6.07
CA PHE A 184 -31.45 18.96 6.28
C PHE A 184 -30.39 18.35 5.35
N GLY A 185 -30.35 18.81 4.09
CA GLY A 185 -29.31 18.44 3.13
C GLY A 185 -27.92 18.94 3.53
N ASP A 186 -27.80 20.14 4.08
CA ASP A 186 -26.54 20.71 4.57
C ASP A 186 -25.98 19.87 5.74
N ILE A 187 -26.81 19.50 6.72
CA ILE A 187 -26.37 18.64 7.84
C ILE A 187 -25.88 17.28 7.34
N ILE A 188 -26.64 16.65 6.43
CA ILE A 188 -26.24 15.36 5.84
C ILE A 188 -24.94 15.51 5.06
N GLY A 189 -24.84 16.54 4.21
CA GLY A 189 -23.66 16.82 3.39
C GLY A 189 -22.41 17.02 4.24
N ARG A 190 -22.49 17.84 5.30
CA ARG A 190 -21.36 18.08 6.22
C ARG A 190 -20.96 16.83 6.98
N THR A 191 -21.94 16.04 7.44
CA THR A 191 -21.67 14.77 8.13
C THR A 191 -20.98 13.79 7.19
N PHE A 192 -21.42 13.71 5.94
CA PHE A 192 -20.79 12.88 4.92
C PHE A 192 -19.37 13.38 4.59
N ALA A 193 -19.17 14.68 4.36
CA ALA A 193 -17.85 15.27 4.13
C ALA A 193 -16.88 14.93 5.27
N PHE A 194 -17.30 15.14 6.52
CA PHE A 194 -16.51 14.78 7.70
C PHE A 194 -16.19 13.28 7.76
N TYR A 195 -17.18 12.41 7.54
CA TYR A 195 -16.97 10.97 7.52
C TYR A 195 -15.97 10.56 6.44
N THR A 196 -16.11 11.07 5.22
CA THR A 196 -15.18 10.73 4.13
C THR A 196 -13.77 11.27 4.39
N LEU A 197 -13.61 12.43 5.04
CA LEU A 197 -12.31 12.97 5.44
C LEU A 197 -11.66 12.07 6.48
N LEU A 198 -12.41 11.70 7.52
CA LEU A 198 -11.99 10.79 8.57
C LEU A 198 -11.48 9.49 7.92
N VAL A 199 -12.32 8.83 7.13
CA VAL A 199 -11.99 7.59 6.42
C VAL A 199 -10.76 7.78 5.53
N ALA A 200 -10.67 8.84 4.74
CA ALA A 200 -9.53 9.08 3.86
C ALA A 200 -8.22 9.16 4.64
N ILE A 201 -8.17 9.94 5.72
CA ILE A 201 -6.95 10.10 6.53
C ILE A 201 -6.56 8.77 7.17
N TRP A 202 -7.51 8.06 7.78
CA TRP A 202 -7.24 6.77 8.41
C TRP A 202 -6.74 5.75 7.40
N GLU A 203 -7.39 5.68 6.25
CA GLU A 203 -7.05 4.71 5.23
C GLU A 203 -5.72 5.01 4.55
N ILE A 204 -5.40 6.29 4.28
CA ILE A 204 -4.07 6.70 3.79
C ILE A 204 -2.98 6.31 4.81
N CYS A 205 -3.21 6.57 6.09
CA CYS A 205 -2.26 6.23 7.16
C CYS A 205 -2.07 4.72 7.30
N ARG A 206 -3.04 3.91 6.90
CA ARG A 206 -2.95 2.45 6.86
C ARG A 206 -2.26 1.94 5.59
N CYS A 207 -2.68 2.44 4.42
CA CYS A 207 -2.14 2.05 3.13
C CYS A 207 -0.66 2.41 2.99
N PHE A 208 -0.23 3.58 3.48
CA PHE A 208 1.14 4.05 3.28
C PHE A 208 2.22 3.12 3.89
N PRO A 209 2.17 2.77 5.19
CA PRO A 209 3.11 1.80 5.75
C PRO A 209 3.06 0.45 5.04
N GLN A 210 1.87 0.00 4.63
CA GLN A 210 1.71 -1.28 3.92
C GLN A 210 2.39 -1.25 2.54
N SER A 211 2.14 -0.22 1.72
CA SER A 211 2.82 -0.03 0.44
C SER A 211 4.34 0.03 0.63
N LEU A 212 4.78 0.76 1.64
CA LEU A 212 6.21 0.94 1.92
C LEU A 212 6.86 -0.37 2.35
N ILE A 213 6.22 -1.17 3.22
CA ILE A 213 6.70 -2.52 3.59
C ILE A 213 6.78 -3.41 2.34
N LEU A 214 5.77 -3.41 1.48
CA LEU A 214 5.73 -4.25 0.28
C LEU A 214 6.82 -3.88 -0.72
N ILE A 215 6.93 -2.60 -1.09
CA ILE A 215 7.93 -2.08 -2.03
C ILE A 215 9.33 -2.38 -1.51
N LEU A 216 9.60 -2.10 -0.24
CA LEU A 216 10.90 -2.34 0.36
C LEU A 216 11.25 -3.84 0.41
N THR A 217 10.27 -4.70 0.69
CA THR A 217 10.47 -6.16 0.64
C THR A 217 10.83 -6.58 -0.77
N ALA A 218 10.09 -6.10 -1.78
CA ALA A 218 10.34 -6.36 -3.20
C ALA A 218 11.75 -5.91 -3.65
N ILE A 219 12.15 -4.68 -3.33
CA ILE A 219 13.49 -4.15 -3.63
C ILE A 219 14.56 -5.00 -2.97
N LYS A 220 14.38 -5.38 -1.69
CA LYS A 220 15.36 -6.18 -0.96
C LYS A 220 15.49 -7.59 -1.56
N MET A 221 14.40 -8.23 -1.93
CA MET A 221 14.44 -9.49 -2.68
C MET A 221 15.17 -9.35 -4.00
N MET A 222 14.86 -8.31 -4.78
CA MET A 222 15.51 -8.06 -6.06
C MET A 222 17.02 -7.84 -5.90
N LYS A 223 17.44 -7.08 -4.88
CA LYS A 223 18.84 -6.87 -4.54
C LYS A 223 19.55 -8.18 -4.16
N GLU A 224 18.93 -9.03 -3.36
CA GLU A 224 19.53 -10.33 -2.97
C GLU A 224 19.60 -11.29 -4.16
N ILE A 225 18.59 -11.28 -5.05
CA ILE A 225 18.64 -12.02 -6.32
C ILE A 225 19.80 -11.51 -7.18
N LEU A 226 19.91 -10.19 -7.36
CA LEU A 226 20.98 -9.59 -8.15
C LEU A 226 22.35 -9.90 -7.55
N LYS A 227 22.52 -9.80 -6.24
CA LYS A 227 23.75 -10.14 -5.52
C LYS A 227 24.10 -11.63 -5.68
N ALA A 228 23.11 -12.52 -5.60
CA ALA A 228 23.31 -13.95 -5.86
C ALA A 228 23.76 -14.20 -7.30
N LEU A 229 23.15 -13.51 -8.28
CA LEU A 229 23.53 -13.57 -9.68
C LEU A 229 24.97 -13.07 -9.89
N THR A 230 25.33 -11.90 -9.35
CA THR A 230 26.66 -11.28 -9.46
C THR A 230 27.74 -12.07 -8.73
N SER A 231 27.43 -12.64 -7.55
CA SER A 231 28.35 -13.51 -6.81
C SER A 231 28.52 -14.87 -7.48
N SER A 232 27.53 -15.34 -8.24
CA SER A 232 27.60 -16.58 -8.99
C SER A 232 28.30 -16.38 -10.34
N ARG A 233 29.62 -16.19 -10.31
CA ARG A 233 30.51 -16.37 -11.49
C ARG A 233 30.63 -17.87 -11.84
N ASN A 234 29.51 -18.58 -11.89
CA ASN A 234 29.44 -20.01 -12.19
C ASN A 234 28.14 -20.28 -12.98
N ARG A 235 28.26 -20.54 -14.30
CA ARG A 235 27.15 -20.59 -15.28
C ARG A 235 25.98 -21.50 -14.87
N TRP A 236 26.24 -22.55 -14.09
CA TRP A 236 25.22 -23.52 -13.66
C TRP A 236 24.26 -22.96 -12.60
N ARG A 237 24.74 -22.12 -11.67
CA ARG A 237 23.90 -21.44 -10.67
C ARG A 237 23.09 -20.31 -11.30
N LEU A 238 23.66 -19.66 -12.31
CA LEU A 238 22.96 -18.65 -13.12
C LEU A 238 21.76 -19.28 -13.85
N ASN A 239 21.92 -20.44 -14.47
CA ASN A 239 20.80 -21.13 -15.13
C ASN A 239 19.71 -21.58 -14.14
N ALA A 240 20.07 -21.98 -12.93
CA ALA A 240 19.09 -22.31 -11.89
C ALA A 240 18.35 -21.06 -11.36
N LEU A 241 19.04 -19.94 -11.19
CA LEU A 241 18.46 -18.68 -10.73
C LEU A 241 17.66 -17.95 -11.83
N ILE A 242 18.10 -18.02 -13.09
CA ILE A 242 17.33 -17.58 -14.27
C ILE A 242 16.12 -18.50 -14.43
N SER A 243 16.26 -19.81 -14.23
CA SER A 243 15.12 -20.72 -14.22
C SER A 243 14.14 -20.37 -13.10
N GLU A 244 14.60 -20.04 -11.88
CA GLU A 244 13.71 -19.57 -10.80
C GLU A 244 13.09 -18.20 -11.06
N TYR A 245 13.83 -17.25 -11.66
CA TYR A 245 13.30 -15.96 -12.07
C TYR A 245 12.25 -16.12 -13.18
N VAL A 246 12.55 -16.93 -14.19
CA VAL A 246 11.60 -17.33 -15.23
C VAL A 246 10.44 -18.09 -14.60
N ARG A 247 10.63 -18.87 -13.53
CA ARG A 247 9.54 -19.55 -12.83
C ARG A 247 8.67 -18.57 -12.06
N LEU A 248 9.24 -17.59 -11.35
CA LEU A 248 8.50 -16.53 -10.66
C LEU A 248 7.78 -15.65 -11.67
N PHE A 249 8.44 -15.29 -12.77
CA PHE A 249 7.87 -14.54 -13.88
C PHE A 249 6.77 -15.35 -14.59
N VAL A 250 6.95 -16.64 -14.82
CA VAL A 250 5.94 -17.56 -15.41
C VAL A 250 4.81 -17.84 -14.43
N ILE A 251 5.05 -17.90 -13.12
CA ILE A 251 3.98 -17.95 -12.11
C ILE A 251 3.20 -16.64 -12.14
N PHE A 252 3.89 -15.49 -12.22
CA PHE A 252 3.28 -14.17 -12.35
C PHE A 252 2.53 -14.01 -13.68
N GLN A 253 3.05 -14.60 -14.76
CA GLN A 253 2.51 -14.55 -16.12
C GLN A 253 1.37 -15.56 -16.31
N ASN A 254 1.41 -16.73 -15.68
CA ASN A 254 0.31 -17.69 -15.65
C ASN A 254 -0.84 -17.18 -14.78
N LEU A 255 -0.54 -16.49 -13.67
CA LEU A 255 -1.54 -15.73 -12.90
C LEU A 255 -2.17 -14.60 -13.74
N CYS A 256 -1.43 -14.01 -14.68
CA CYS A 256 -1.94 -13.03 -15.66
C CYS A 256 -2.63 -13.65 -16.89
N ASN A 257 -2.35 -14.90 -17.27
CA ASN A 257 -2.94 -15.52 -18.45
C ASN A 257 -4.34 -16.09 -18.18
N ASP A 258 -4.69 -16.36 -16.92
CA ASP A 258 -6.08 -16.71 -16.54
C ASP A 258 -6.99 -15.47 -16.40
N SER A 259 -6.48 -14.26 -16.63
CA SER A 259 -7.29 -13.02 -16.64
C SER A 259 -6.69 -11.95 -17.56
N ASP A 260 -7.23 -11.87 -18.79
CA ASP A 260 -7.03 -10.86 -19.84
C ASP A 260 -5.88 -9.84 -19.64
N ALA A 261 -4.73 -10.23 -20.18
CA ALA A 261 -3.38 -9.71 -19.97
C ALA A 261 -3.05 -8.28 -20.49
N TYR A 262 -4.03 -7.43 -20.83
CA TYR A 262 -3.73 -6.17 -21.54
C TYR A 262 -3.53 -4.93 -20.64
N THR A 263 -4.06 -4.91 -19.43
CA THR A 263 -4.05 -3.71 -18.57
C THR A 263 -2.82 -3.60 -17.66
N PHE A 264 -2.16 -4.73 -17.33
CA PHE A 264 -1.04 -4.73 -16.39
C PHE A 264 0.33 -4.49 -17.07
N SER A 265 0.50 -4.92 -18.32
CA SER A 265 1.72 -4.64 -19.12
C SER A 265 1.95 -3.13 -19.29
N ALA A 266 0.88 -2.36 -19.54
CA ALA A 266 0.94 -0.91 -19.62
C ALA A 266 1.33 -0.26 -18.28
N LEU A 267 0.95 -0.87 -17.15
CA LEU A 267 1.14 -0.30 -15.82
C LEU A 267 2.55 -0.56 -15.25
N VAL A 268 3.17 -1.69 -15.63
CA VAL A 268 4.58 -1.96 -15.30
C VAL A 268 5.52 -1.09 -16.16
N LEU A 269 5.17 -0.83 -17.42
CA LEU A 269 5.94 0.10 -18.27
C LEU A 269 5.87 1.54 -17.75
N LEU A 270 4.71 2.00 -17.26
CA LEU A 270 4.53 3.36 -16.72
C LEU A 270 5.21 3.63 -15.37
N VAL A 271 5.54 2.59 -14.59
CA VAL A 271 6.22 2.74 -13.29
C VAL A 271 7.76 2.67 -13.44
N PHE A 272 8.25 2.21 -14.59
CA PHE A 272 9.68 2.02 -14.85
C PHE A 272 10.21 2.72 -16.12
N SER A 273 9.43 3.63 -16.71
CA SER A 273 9.92 4.63 -17.69
C SER A 273 9.87 6.03 -17.09
#